data_AF-A0A524HW83-F1
#
_entry.id   AF-A0A524HW83-F1
#
_cell.length_a   1.000
_cell.length_b   1.000
_cell.length_c   1.000
_cell.angle_alpha   90.00
_cell.angle_beta   90.00
_cell.angle_gamma   90.00
#
_symmetry.space_group_name_H-M   'P 1'
#
loop_
_entity.id
_entity.type
_entity.pdbx_description
1 polymer ?
#
loop_
_entity_poly.entity_id
_entity_poly.type
_entity_poly.pdbx_seq_one_letter_code
_entity_poly.pdbx_strand_id
1 'polypeptide(L)'
;MIVTRKSILLAAGAVVFVASSLFVFGVSQAAIPILGHALFATSDKCVSCHSTVHAPDGEDISIGYLWRASMMANSARDPYWHAAIRRETLDHPAAKAAIEDKCSTCHMPMQRFQAHAEGNMGEVLSYLESVRSGVAPAAQQTNLDLSMDGVSCTVCHQISDENFGREESFDGGFVMDVTTPFEQRKLFGKYDVDNGRSRVMHSATGFTPTQSDHLAESELCASCHTLYTNALDNLGNPVGVLPEQVPYAEWLQSSYAETDSCQSCHMPKIVEDAPLTSTFAQLRAGVSRHSFVGGNAFMLRILGRYRDELGVVALASELEAGATRAEQHLATKAANIAIENIRNEDGRIEFEVALNNFAGHKLPTAYPSRRVWLHVVVRDANGAVVFESGKPNDDGSITGNDNDADRARFEPHYQEITAPDQVQIYESIMGNYAGEVTTGLVYGARYLKDNRIPPRGFEKSNVTEEVAVIGGAMQDSDFAAGTDRVRYSVDAGALSGNWTVLAELLYQSIGYRWAANLKEYESFETQRFGRYFDENAEMSTKFLASVSAAVQ
;
A
#
# COMPACT_ATOMS: atom_id res chain seq x y z
N MET A 1 18.55 -29.07 93.08
CA MET A 1 19.02 -30.45 93.29
C MET A 1 19.21 -31.12 91.95
N ILE A 2 20.43 -31.59 91.74
CA ILE A 2 20.88 -32.68 90.85
C ILE A 2 19.74 -33.61 90.40
N VAL A 3 19.64 -33.87 89.09
CA VAL A 3 19.90 -35.17 88.46
C VAL A 3 19.40 -35.13 87.02
N THR A 4 20.37 -35.22 86.12
CA THR A 4 20.26 -35.61 84.72
C THR A 4 19.81 -37.07 84.59
N ARG A 5 18.91 -37.36 83.65
CA ARG A 5 18.98 -38.62 82.88
C ARG A 5 18.30 -38.50 81.52
N LYS A 6 19.08 -38.92 80.52
CA LYS A 6 18.76 -39.04 79.10
C LYS A 6 17.63 -40.03 78.87
N SER A 7 16.77 -39.72 77.90
CA SER A 7 16.12 -40.71 77.04
C SER A 7 16.15 -40.17 75.61
N ILE A 8 16.83 -40.90 74.74
CA ILE A 8 16.86 -40.69 73.29
C ILE A 8 15.55 -41.26 72.74
N LEU A 9 14.78 -40.46 72.01
CA LEU A 9 13.81 -40.93 71.03
C LEU A 9 13.80 -39.94 69.87
N LEU A 10 14.13 -40.47 68.69
CA LEU A 10 14.12 -39.78 67.41
C LEU A 10 12.71 -39.24 67.13
N ALA A 11 12.60 -37.91 66.99
CA ALA A 11 11.41 -37.28 66.43
C ALA A 11 11.68 -36.98 64.95
N ALA A 12 10.89 -37.62 64.08
CA ALA A 12 10.87 -37.37 62.64
C ALA A 12 10.46 -35.91 62.38
N GLY A 13 11.33 -35.17 61.68
CA GLY A 13 11.00 -33.84 61.17
C GLY A 13 10.06 -33.96 59.99
N ALA A 14 8.82 -33.49 60.16
CA ALA A 14 7.91 -33.25 59.06
C ALA A 14 8.38 -31.98 58.31
N VAL A 15 8.92 -32.16 57.11
CA VAL A 15 9.18 -31.08 56.16
C VAL A 15 7.87 -30.78 55.44
N VAL A 16 7.31 -29.60 55.69
CA VAL A 16 6.20 -29.05 54.92
C VAL A 16 6.76 -28.57 53.58
N PHE A 17 6.54 -29.35 52.52
CA PHE A 17 6.74 -28.91 51.14
C PHE A 17 5.57 -28.01 50.76
N VAL A 18 5.82 -26.71 50.62
CA VAL A 18 4.92 -25.80 49.91
C VAL A 18 5.19 -26.01 48.41
N ALA A 19 4.32 -26.77 47.76
CA ALA A 19 4.33 -26.93 46.31
C ALA A 19 3.80 -25.63 45.67
N SER A 20 4.70 -24.81 45.13
CA SER A 20 4.34 -23.72 44.24
C SER A 20 3.86 -24.30 42.92
N SER A 21 2.53 -24.36 42.73
CA SER A 21 1.91 -24.76 41.48
C SER A 21 2.12 -23.66 40.42
N LEU A 22 3.14 -23.84 39.58
CA LEU A 22 3.25 -23.14 38.30
C LEU A 22 2.15 -23.67 37.38
N PHE A 23 1.05 -22.91 37.25
CA PHE A 23 0.10 -23.10 36.16
C PHE A 23 0.76 -22.62 34.87
N VAL A 24 1.35 -23.56 34.13
CA VAL A 24 1.67 -23.38 32.72
C VAL A 24 0.34 -23.40 31.97
N PHE A 25 -0.17 -22.23 31.57
CA PHE A 25 -1.21 -22.17 30.54
C PHE A 25 -0.56 -22.58 29.22
N GLY A 26 -0.53 -23.89 28.98
CA GLY A 26 -0.30 -24.42 27.65
C GLY A 26 -1.51 -24.05 26.80
N VAL A 27 -1.38 -23.01 25.98
CA VAL A 27 -2.28 -22.82 24.85
C VAL A 27 -2.01 -23.99 23.91
N SER A 28 -2.85 -25.02 24.00
CA SER A 28 -2.85 -26.09 23.01
C SER A 28 -3.30 -25.46 21.70
N GLN A 29 -2.33 -25.10 20.84
CA GLN A 29 -2.60 -24.88 19.42
C GLN A 29 -3.23 -26.19 18.92
N ALA A 30 -4.55 -26.17 18.71
CA ALA A 30 -5.22 -27.28 18.07
C ALA A 30 -4.55 -27.46 16.71
N ALA A 31 -4.00 -28.66 16.45
CA ALA A 31 -3.44 -28.98 15.16
C ALA A 31 -4.54 -28.82 14.10
N ILE A 32 -4.42 -27.81 13.25
CA ILE A 32 -5.27 -27.62 12.09
C ILE A 32 -5.09 -28.89 11.23
N PRO A 33 -6.15 -29.61 10.85
CA PRO A 33 -6.01 -30.75 9.98
C PRO A 33 -5.32 -30.29 8.69
N ILE A 34 -4.24 -30.97 8.30
CA ILE A 34 -3.60 -30.75 7.00
C ILE A 34 -4.65 -31.06 5.93
N LEU A 35 -5.14 -30.02 5.26
CA LEU A 35 -6.16 -30.16 4.23
C LEU A 35 -5.44 -30.43 2.91
N GLY A 36 -5.50 -31.67 2.42
CA GLY A 36 -4.90 -32.08 1.16
C GLY A 36 -5.69 -31.69 -0.09
N HIS A 37 -6.53 -30.65 -0.03
CA HIS A 37 -7.32 -30.20 -1.18
C HIS A 37 -6.99 -28.75 -1.55
N ALA A 38 -7.15 -28.42 -2.82
CA ALA A 38 -6.99 -27.06 -3.30
C ALA A 38 -8.00 -26.11 -2.62
N LEU A 39 -7.56 -24.91 -2.28
CA LEU A 39 -8.40 -23.84 -1.74
C LEU A 39 -8.80 -22.81 -2.82
N PHE A 40 -8.01 -22.70 -3.87
CA PHE A 40 -8.09 -21.62 -4.85
C PHE A 40 -8.06 -22.16 -6.28
N ALA A 41 -8.62 -21.36 -7.19
CA ALA A 41 -8.38 -21.46 -8.63
C ALA A 41 -7.82 -20.15 -9.16
N THR A 42 -6.97 -20.25 -10.18
CA THR A 42 -6.42 -19.11 -10.91
C THR A 42 -7.48 -18.40 -11.75
N SER A 43 -7.19 -17.15 -12.09
CA SER A 43 -8.07 -16.23 -12.79
C SER A 43 -8.49 -16.70 -14.18
N ASP A 44 -7.73 -17.59 -14.83
CA ASP A 44 -8.05 -18.16 -16.15
C ASP A 44 -9.43 -18.84 -16.18
N LYS A 45 -9.87 -19.42 -15.05
CA LYS A 45 -11.20 -20.02 -14.89
C LYS A 45 -12.33 -18.99 -14.90
N CYS A 46 -12.05 -17.74 -14.56
CA CYS A 46 -13.03 -16.66 -14.46
C CYS A 46 -13.01 -15.79 -15.72
N VAL A 47 -11.81 -15.45 -16.21
CA VAL A 47 -11.56 -14.50 -17.31
C VAL A 47 -12.25 -14.93 -18.60
N SER A 48 -12.45 -16.22 -18.85
CA SER A 48 -13.13 -16.71 -20.06
C SER A 48 -14.56 -16.21 -20.21
N CYS A 49 -15.29 -16.04 -19.11
CA CYS A 49 -16.68 -15.56 -19.10
C CYS A 49 -16.78 -14.08 -18.68
N HIS A 50 -15.84 -13.61 -17.86
CA HIS A 50 -15.82 -12.24 -17.33
C HIS A 50 -14.95 -11.28 -18.16
N SER A 51 -14.79 -11.59 -19.46
CA SER A 51 -14.10 -10.76 -20.44
C SER A 51 -14.90 -10.61 -21.73
N THR A 52 -14.53 -9.63 -22.54
CA THR A 52 -15.27 -9.19 -23.74
C THR A 52 -16.69 -8.74 -23.38
N VAL A 53 -16.81 -8.03 -22.26
CA VAL A 53 -18.07 -7.50 -21.72
C VAL A 53 -18.09 -6.00 -21.95
N HIS A 54 -19.16 -5.50 -22.56
CA HIS A 54 -19.32 -4.07 -22.83
C HIS A 54 -20.56 -3.52 -22.12
N ALA A 55 -20.47 -2.29 -21.63
CA ALA A 55 -21.62 -1.52 -21.18
C ALA A 55 -22.50 -1.12 -22.38
N PRO A 56 -23.76 -0.69 -22.16
CA PRO A 56 -24.65 -0.33 -23.26
C PRO A 56 -24.14 0.83 -24.13
N ASP A 57 -23.32 1.72 -23.56
CA ASP A 57 -22.64 2.81 -24.26
C ASP A 57 -21.40 2.39 -25.08
N GLY A 58 -21.02 1.10 -24.99
CA GLY A 58 -19.86 0.53 -25.68
C GLY A 58 -18.55 0.57 -24.90
N GLU A 59 -18.52 1.06 -23.66
CA GLU A 59 -17.33 0.95 -22.79
C GLU A 59 -16.98 -0.53 -22.56
N ASP A 60 -15.70 -0.91 -22.70
CA ASP A 60 -15.22 -2.22 -22.26
C ASP A 60 -15.13 -2.27 -20.72
N ILE A 61 -16.03 -3.07 -20.13
CA ILE A 61 -16.19 -3.24 -18.69
C ILE A 61 -15.78 -4.65 -18.24
N SER A 62 -14.99 -5.34 -19.06
CA SER A 62 -14.46 -6.67 -18.79
C SER A 62 -13.72 -6.68 -17.45
N ILE A 63 -14.32 -7.35 -16.46
CA ILE A 63 -13.74 -7.53 -15.12
C ILE A 63 -12.33 -8.11 -15.23
N GLY A 64 -12.15 -9.14 -16.09
CA GLY A 64 -10.86 -9.78 -16.31
C GLY A 64 -9.79 -8.84 -16.87
N TYR A 65 -10.14 -7.98 -17.84
CA TYR A 65 -9.20 -7.05 -18.47
C TYR A 65 -8.85 -5.87 -17.55
N LEU A 66 -9.83 -5.35 -16.81
CA LEU A 66 -9.59 -4.31 -15.80
C LEU A 66 -8.70 -4.82 -14.65
N TRP A 67 -8.99 -6.02 -14.14
CA TRP A 67 -8.22 -6.61 -13.05
C TRP A 67 -6.79 -6.95 -13.47
N ARG A 68 -6.58 -7.64 -14.61
CA ARG A 68 -5.23 -8.05 -15.03
C ARG A 68 -4.28 -6.87 -15.27
N ALA A 69 -4.84 -5.69 -15.59
CA ALA A 69 -4.11 -4.43 -15.76
C ALA A 69 -3.96 -3.60 -14.47
N SER A 70 -4.26 -4.18 -13.30
CA SER A 70 -4.12 -3.54 -11.99
C SER A 70 -2.85 -4.00 -11.26
N MET A 71 -2.48 -3.27 -10.19
CA MET A 71 -1.41 -3.71 -9.29
C MET A 71 -1.80 -4.96 -8.49
N MET A 72 -3.08 -5.26 -8.28
CA MET A 72 -3.53 -6.45 -7.55
C MET A 72 -3.16 -7.74 -8.31
N ALA A 73 -3.45 -7.80 -9.61
CA ALA A 73 -3.08 -8.92 -10.48
C ALA A 73 -1.57 -9.07 -10.69
N ASN A 74 -0.82 -7.98 -10.50
CA ASN A 74 0.63 -7.93 -10.70
C ASN A 74 1.41 -7.77 -9.40
N SER A 75 0.78 -8.01 -8.25
CA SER A 75 1.39 -7.85 -6.92
C SER A 75 2.60 -8.77 -6.72
N ALA A 76 2.52 -10.00 -7.22
CA ALA A 76 3.61 -10.97 -7.28
C ALA A 76 4.60 -10.75 -8.45
N ARG A 77 4.37 -9.76 -9.31
CA ARG A 77 5.21 -9.42 -10.46
C ARG A 77 5.92 -8.09 -10.30
N ASP A 78 5.65 -7.37 -9.22
CA ASP A 78 6.19 -6.05 -8.97
C ASP A 78 7.71 -6.14 -8.71
N PRO A 79 8.57 -5.64 -9.62
CA PRO A 79 10.02 -5.70 -9.46
C PRO A 79 10.52 -4.88 -8.27
N TYR A 80 9.80 -3.83 -7.86
CA TYR A 80 10.14 -3.07 -6.66
C TYR A 80 9.93 -3.91 -5.41
N TRP A 81 8.79 -4.60 -5.32
CA TRP A 81 8.52 -5.52 -4.22
C TRP A 81 9.53 -6.69 -4.18
N HIS A 82 9.89 -7.26 -5.34
CA HIS A 82 10.94 -8.29 -5.43
C HIS A 82 12.28 -7.80 -4.85
N ALA A 83 12.69 -6.58 -5.18
CA ALA A 83 13.92 -5.99 -4.68
C ALA A 83 13.83 -5.69 -3.17
N ALA A 84 12.69 -5.16 -2.71
CA ALA A 84 12.44 -4.86 -1.31
C ALA A 84 12.49 -6.13 -0.45
N ILE A 85 11.74 -7.19 -0.79
CA ILE A 85 11.76 -8.42 0.00
C ILE A 85 13.14 -9.07 -0.01
N ARG A 86 13.82 -9.07 -1.15
CA ARG A 86 15.20 -9.58 -1.25
C ARG A 86 16.10 -8.84 -0.28
N ARG A 87 16.04 -7.51 -0.25
CA ARG A 87 16.77 -6.69 0.70
C ARG A 87 16.47 -7.08 2.14
N GLU A 88 15.20 -7.13 2.53
CA GLU A 88 14.82 -7.48 3.91
C GLU A 88 15.36 -8.87 4.32
N THR A 89 15.35 -9.85 3.40
CA THR A 89 15.92 -11.19 3.68
C THR A 89 17.45 -11.22 3.75
N LEU A 90 18.14 -10.31 3.06
CA LEU A 90 19.60 -10.16 3.15
C LEU A 90 20.01 -9.46 4.44
N ASP A 91 19.26 -8.46 4.85
CA ASP A 91 19.46 -7.71 6.09
C ASP A 91 19.12 -8.56 7.33
N HIS A 92 18.11 -9.45 7.23
CA HIS A 92 17.62 -10.28 8.33
C HIS A 92 17.57 -11.78 7.97
N PRO A 93 18.72 -12.44 7.73
CA PRO A 93 18.76 -13.81 7.23
C PRO A 93 18.11 -14.83 8.18
N ALA A 94 18.15 -14.59 9.50
CA ALA A 94 17.51 -15.44 10.50
C ALA A 94 15.98 -15.36 10.47
N ALA A 95 15.41 -14.26 9.98
CA ALA A 95 13.98 -14.01 9.89
C ALA A 95 13.42 -14.28 8.48
N LYS A 96 14.25 -14.78 7.53
CA LYS A 96 13.88 -14.96 6.13
C LYS A 96 12.51 -15.63 5.93
N ALA A 97 12.26 -16.77 6.58
CA ALA A 97 11.00 -17.48 6.42
C ALA A 97 9.79 -16.67 6.92
N ALA A 98 9.94 -15.96 8.05
CA ALA A 98 8.89 -15.11 8.59
C ALA A 98 8.61 -13.88 7.70
N ILE A 99 9.67 -13.30 7.11
CA ILE A 99 9.55 -12.19 6.15
C ILE A 99 8.80 -12.67 4.90
N GLU A 100 9.21 -13.79 4.30
CA GLU A 100 8.53 -14.35 3.12
C GLU A 100 7.06 -14.68 3.39
N ASP A 101 6.73 -15.25 4.56
CA ASP A 101 5.35 -15.52 4.95
C ASP A 101 4.50 -14.26 5.13
N LYS A 102 5.05 -13.25 5.82
CA LYS A 102 4.34 -11.98 6.05
C LYS A 102 4.11 -11.24 4.73
N CYS A 103 5.13 -11.11 3.88
CA CYS A 103 5.02 -10.39 2.61
C CYS A 103 4.12 -11.12 1.59
N SER A 104 4.18 -12.46 1.53
CA SER A 104 3.34 -13.25 0.64
C SER A 104 1.86 -13.20 1.01
N THR A 105 1.52 -12.84 2.25
CA THR A 105 0.12 -12.70 2.70
C THR A 105 -0.68 -11.73 1.83
N CYS A 106 -0.10 -10.61 1.40
CA CYS A 106 -0.78 -9.62 0.55
C CYS A 106 -0.35 -9.64 -0.92
N HIS A 107 0.83 -10.18 -1.24
CA HIS A 107 1.37 -10.18 -2.62
C HIS A 107 1.23 -11.51 -3.35
N MET A 108 1.15 -12.64 -2.63
CA MET A 108 0.95 -13.98 -3.17
C MET A 108 -0.11 -14.74 -2.34
N PRO A 109 -1.28 -14.13 -2.03
CA PRO A 109 -2.18 -14.62 -0.99
C PRO A 109 -2.64 -16.06 -1.24
N MET A 110 -3.04 -16.41 -2.47
CA MET A 110 -3.57 -17.74 -2.74
C MET A 110 -2.55 -18.85 -2.45
N GLN A 111 -1.29 -18.65 -2.84
CA GLN A 111 -0.22 -19.59 -2.52
C GLN A 111 0.04 -19.62 -1.01
N ARG A 112 0.15 -18.46 -0.35
CA ARG A 112 0.45 -18.40 1.08
C ARG A 112 -0.59 -19.14 1.91
N PHE A 113 -1.87 -18.89 1.62
CA PHE A 113 -2.96 -19.53 2.36
C PHE A 113 -3.09 -21.03 2.04
N GLN A 114 -2.79 -21.46 0.81
CA GLN A 114 -2.67 -22.87 0.47
C GLN A 114 -1.56 -23.53 1.30
N ALA A 115 -0.37 -22.90 1.39
CA ALA A 115 0.75 -23.39 2.18
C ALA A 115 0.38 -23.52 3.67
N HIS A 116 -0.29 -22.53 4.25
CA HIS A 116 -0.75 -22.57 5.66
C HIS A 116 -1.72 -23.72 5.92
N ALA A 117 -2.67 -23.97 5.02
CA ALA A 117 -3.60 -25.10 5.16
C ALA A 117 -2.92 -26.47 5.01
N GLU A 118 -1.75 -26.51 4.38
CA GLU A 118 -0.87 -27.68 4.28
C GLU A 118 0.12 -27.79 5.44
N GLY A 119 0.11 -26.84 6.39
CA GLY A 119 1.02 -26.80 7.53
C GLY A 119 2.40 -26.19 7.25
N ASN A 120 2.54 -25.44 6.16
CA ASN A 120 3.76 -24.77 5.72
C ASN A 120 3.63 -23.24 5.82
N MET A 121 4.76 -22.53 5.76
CA MET A 121 4.79 -21.07 5.61
C MET A 121 4.73 -20.69 4.13
N GLY A 122 4.28 -19.47 3.83
CA GLY A 122 4.43 -18.86 2.52
C GLY A 122 5.89 -18.71 2.13
N GLU A 123 6.18 -18.91 0.85
CA GLU A 123 7.49 -18.68 0.25
C GLU A 123 7.34 -17.65 -0.87
N VAL A 124 8.40 -16.90 -1.15
CA VAL A 124 8.43 -15.89 -2.21
C VAL A 124 9.60 -16.13 -3.14
N LEU A 125 10.82 -16.19 -2.60
CA LEU A 125 12.03 -16.16 -3.41
C LEU A 125 12.20 -17.44 -4.25
N SER A 126 11.65 -18.58 -3.80
CA SER A 126 11.61 -19.84 -4.55
C SER A 126 10.76 -19.73 -5.82
N TYR A 127 9.63 -19.04 -5.76
CA TYR A 127 8.76 -18.80 -6.92
C TYR A 127 9.37 -17.81 -7.90
N LEU A 128 9.99 -16.74 -7.40
CA LEU A 128 10.70 -15.77 -8.26
C LEU A 128 11.86 -16.44 -9.03
N GLU A 129 12.59 -17.35 -8.38
CA GLU A 129 13.64 -18.15 -9.02
C GLU A 129 13.08 -19.09 -10.11
N SER A 130 11.91 -19.70 -9.84
CA SER A 130 11.25 -20.61 -10.80
C SER A 130 10.85 -19.86 -12.09
N VAL A 131 10.33 -18.64 -11.97
CA VAL A 131 10.04 -17.76 -13.12
C VAL A 131 11.32 -17.40 -13.86
N ARG A 132 12.36 -16.98 -13.12
CA ARG A 132 13.65 -16.57 -13.72
C ARG A 132 14.31 -17.68 -14.51
N SER A 133 14.35 -18.89 -13.94
CA SER A 133 14.99 -20.06 -14.53
C SER A 133 14.16 -20.70 -15.64
N GLY A 134 12.86 -20.37 -15.72
CA GLY A 134 11.92 -21.03 -16.63
C GLY A 134 11.64 -22.49 -16.27
N VAL A 135 12.03 -22.93 -15.07
CA VAL A 135 11.91 -24.32 -14.61
C VAL A 135 11.20 -24.32 -13.27
N ALA A 136 9.91 -24.64 -13.29
CA ALA A 136 9.18 -25.06 -12.10
C ALA A 136 9.23 -26.59 -12.02
N PRO A 137 9.59 -27.21 -10.87
CA PRO A 137 9.32 -28.63 -10.67
C PRO A 137 7.82 -28.88 -10.86
N ALA A 138 7.42 -29.95 -11.55
CA ALA A 138 6.00 -30.25 -11.79
C ALA A 138 5.18 -30.31 -10.47
N ALA A 139 5.80 -30.71 -9.36
CA ALA A 139 5.20 -30.73 -8.02
C ALA A 139 4.90 -29.34 -7.44
N GLN A 140 5.47 -28.26 -8.00
CA GLN A 140 5.27 -26.88 -7.57
C GLN A 140 4.54 -26.03 -8.61
N GLN A 141 4.18 -26.58 -9.79
CA GLN A 141 3.60 -25.79 -10.87
C GLN A 141 2.29 -25.12 -10.46
N THR A 142 1.39 -25.84 -9.79
CA THR A 142 0.15 -25.25 -9.27
C THR A 142 0.41 -24.16 -8.24
N ASN A 143 1.36 -24.34 -7.33
CA ASN A 143 1.69 -23.32 -6.33
C ASN A 143 2.36 -22.10 -6.97
N LEU A 144 3.17 -22.30 -8.01
CA LEU A 144 3.72 -21.22 -8.81
C LEU A 144 2.59 -20.45 -9.49
N ASP A 145 1.64 -21.12 -10.14
CA ASP A 145 0.50 -20.47 -10.79
C ASP A 145 -0.34 -19.65 -9.79
N LEU A 146 -0.62 -20.22 -8.60
CA LEU A 146 -1.32 -19.51 -7.51
C LEU A 146 -0.54 -18.30 -6.99
N SER A 147 0.80 -18.40 -6.90
CA SER A 147 1.64 -17.29 -6.45
C SER A 147 1.64 -16.16 -7.48
N MET A 148 1.81 -16.49 -8.76
CA MET A 148 1.95 -15.53 -9.83
C MET A 148 0.63 -14.88 -10.21
N ASP A 149 -0.52 -15.49 -9.95
CA ASP A 149 -1.83 -14.88 -10.21
C ASP A 149 -2.19 -13.74 -9.22
N GLY A 150 -1.33 -13.51 -8.20
CA GLY A 150 -1.40 -12.34 -7.32
C GLY A 150 -2.66 -12.30 -6.45
N VAL A 151 -3.16 -11.08 -6.19
CA VAL A 151 -4.46 -10.87 -5.53
C VAL A 151 -5.57 -11.07 -6.56
N SER A 152 -6.02 -12.31 -6.67
CA SER A 152 -6.93 -12.79 -7.72
C SER A 152 -8.40 -12.92 -7.29
N CYS A 153 -9.25 -13.38 -8.21
CA CYS A 153 -10.70 -13.50 -8.02
C CYS A 153 -11.04 -14.38 -6.82
N THR A 154 -10.43 -15.56 -6.72
CA THR A 154 -10.82 -16.55 -5.70
C THR A 154 -10.28 -16.24 -4.31
N VAL A 155 -9.32 -15.32 -4.13
CA VAL A 155 -9.01 -14.81 -2.79
C VAL A 155 -10.10 -13.85 -2.34
N CYS A 156 -10.31 -12.74 -3.05
CA CYS A 156 -11.27 -11.70 -2.61
C CYS A 156 -12.70 -12.24 -2.48
N HIS A 157 -13.14 -13.07 -3.43
CA HIS A 157 -14.50 -13.60 -3.43
C HIS A 157 -14.72 -14.78 -2.45
N GLN A 158 -13.68 -15.29 -1.76
CA GLN A 158 -13.85 -16.28 -0.68
C GLN A 158 -13.89 -15.65 0.73
N ILE A 159 -13.47 -14.40 0.88
CA ILE A 159 -13.44 -13.72 2.18
C ILE A 159 -14.87 -13.62 2.73
N SER A 160 -15.08 -14.10 3.96
CA SER A 160 -16.33 -13.92 4.71
C SER A 160 -16.36 -12.58 5.44
N ASP A 161 -17.53 -12.14 5.89
CA ASP A 161 -17.73 -10.95 6.73
C ASP A 161 -17.24 -11.09 8.18
N GLU A 162 -16.75 -12.28 8.56
CA GLU A 162 -16.24 -12.53 9.90
C GLU A 162 -15.04 -11.63 10.23
N ASN A 163 -15.12 -10.96 11.39
CA ASN A 163 -14.12 -10.04 11.94
C ASN A 163 -13.85 -8.77 11.13
N PHE A 164 -14.71 -8.42 10.17
CA PHE A 164 -14.61 -7.18 9.42
C PHE A 164 -14.44 -5.95 10.32
N GLY A 165 -13.41 -5.15 10.02
CA GLY A 165 -13.06 -3.93 10.76
C GLY A 165 -12.40 -4.17 12.12
N ARG A 166 -12.10 -5.42 12.48
CA ARG A 166 -11.41 -5.79 13.73
C ARG A 166 -9.95 -6.15 13.47
N GLU A 167 -9.13 -6.01 14.51
CA GLU A 167 -7.69 -6.28 14.48
C GLU A 167 -7.36 -7.67 13.95
N GLU A 168 -8.18 -8.68 14.27
CA GLU A 168 -7.97 -10.05 13.82
C GLU A 168 -8.08 -10.22 12.30
N SER A 169 -8.77 -9.31 11.60
CA SER A 169 -8.91 -9.36 10.14
C SER A 169 -7.80 -8.64 9.38
N PHE A 170 -7.07 -7.74 10.06
CA PHE A 170 -5.97 -6.96 9.50
C PHE A 170 -4.76 -7.86 9.24
N ASP A 171 -3.69 -7.32 8.64
CA ASP A 171 -2.48 -8.09 8.34
C ASP A 171 -2.73 -9.33 7.44
N GLY A 172 -3.80 -9.32 6.66
CA GLY A 172 -4.31 -10.46 5.91
C GLY A 172 -4.84 -11.59 6.79
N GLY A 173 -5.37 -11.27 7.96
CA GLY A 173 -6.05 -12.18 8.89
C GLY A 173 -7.51 -12.46 8.53
N PHE A 174 -7.95 -12.11 7.32
CA PHE A 174 -9.31 -12.37 6.87
C PHE A 174 -9.68 -13.85 6.96
N VAL A 175 -10.97 -14.10 7.23
CA VAL A 175 -11.50 -15.45 7.36
C VAL A 175 -12.00 -15.96 6.01
N MET A 176 -11.66 -17.22 5.72
CA MET A 176 -12.24 -17.98 4.61
C MET A 176 -12.47 -19.43 5.04
N ASP A 177 -13.45 -20.08 4.42
CA ASP A 177 -13.74 -21.49 4.70
C ASP A 177 -12.64 -22.37 4.12
N VAL A 178 -11.67 -22.80 4.93
CA VAL A 178 -10.62 -23.74 4.47
C VAL A 178 -11.07 -25.19 4.47
N THR A 179 -12.14 -25.54 5.18
CA THR A 179 -12.50 -26.92 5.50
C THR A 179 -13.41 -27.60 4.48
N THR A 180 -14.22 -26.83 3.75
CA THR A 180 -15.12 -27.37 2.74
C THR A 180 -14.31 -27.83 1.51
N PRO A 181 -14.57 -29.06 0.99
CA PRO A 181 -13.91 -29.55 -0.21
C PRO A 181 -14.09 -28.60 -1.40
N PHE A 182 -13.05 -28.45 -2.23
CA PHE A 182 -12.96 -27.50 -3.34
C PHE A 182 -14.27 -27.30 -4.13
N GLU A 183 -14.85 -28.38 -4.66
CA GLU A 183 -16.07 -28.36 -5.51
C GLU A 183 -17.38 -28.00 -4.78
N GLN A 184 -17.33 -27.74 -3.47
CA GLN A 184 -18.48 -27.37 -2.64
C GLN A 184 -18.35 -25.96 -2.07
N ARG A 185 -17.24 -25.27 -2.38
CA ARG A 185 -16.94 -23.94 -1.84
C ARG A 185 -17.77 -22.87 -2.52
N LYS A 186 -17.96 -21.78 -1.79
CA LYS A 186 -18.73 -20.63 -2.24
C LYS A 186 -17.80 -19.52 -2.71
N LEU A 187 -18.26 -18.76 -3.70
CA LEU A 187 -17.72 -17.44 -4.01
C LEU A 187 -18.81 -16.40 -3.80
N PHE A 188 -18.54 -15.43 -2.95
CA PHE A 188 -19.46 -14.37 -2.61
C PHE A 188 -19.50 -13.30 -3.70
N GLY A 189 -20.67 -12.72 -3.96
CA GLY A 189 -20.83 -11.60 -4.87
C GLY A 189 -22.09 -10.82 -4.58
N LYS A 190 -22.17 -9.55 -5.00
CA LYS A 190 -23.33 -8.68 -4.70
C LYS A 190 -24.68 -9.21 -5.19
N TYR A 191 -24.68 -10.06 -6.19
CA TYR A 191 -25.86 -10.37 -6.98
C TYR A 191 -26.33 -11.81 -6.79
N ASP A 192 -27.64 -11.99 -6.70
CA ASP A 192 -28.25 -13.33 -6.76
C ASP A 192 -28.11 -13.94 -8.17
N VAL A 193 -27.74 -15.20 -8.24
CA VAL A 193 -27.44 -15.92 -9.48
C VAL A 193 -28.37 -17.12 -9.61
N ASP A 194 -29.15 -17.15 -10.70
CA ASP A 194 -30.10 -18.23 -10.93
C ASP A 194 -29.41 -19.59 -11.12
N ASN A 195 -30.16 -20.67 -10.86
CA ASN A 195 -29.67 -22.05 -10.93
C ASN A 195 -28.98 -22.42 -12.26
N GLY A 196 -29.41 -21.84 -13.39
CA GLY A 196 -28.81 -22.12 -14.69
C GLY A 196 -27.39 -21.55 -14.78
N ARG A 197 -27.24 -20.27 -14.45
CA ARG A 197 -25.93 -19.59 -14.42
C ARG A 197 -25.02 -20.12 -13.32
N SER A 198 -25.57 -20.47 -12.16
CA SER A 198 -24.82 -21.09 -11.06
C SER A 198 -24.21 -22.43 -11.47
N ARG A 199 -24.96 -23.27 -12.22
CA ARG A 199 -24.42 -24.53 -12.76
C ARG A 199 -23.31 -24.32 -13.78
N VAL A 200 -23.43 -23.32 -14.64
CA VAL A 200 -22.38 -22.98 -15.63
C VAL A 200 -21.10 -22.56 -14.91
N MET A 201 -21.20 -21.62 -13.97
CA MET A 201 -20.05 -21.16 -13.18
C MET A 201 -19.42 -22.30 -12.38
N HIS A 202 -20.24 -23.11 -11.70
CA HIS A 202 -19.77 -24.27 -10.95
C HIS A 202 -19.03 -25.26 -11.85
N SER A 203 -19.58 -25.62 -13.02
CA SER A 203 -18.93 -26.55 -13.94
C SER A 203 -17.59 -26.08 -14.49
N ALA A 204 -17.36 -24.76 -14.56
CA ALA A 204 -16.13 -24.17 -15.08
C ALA A 204 -15.07 -23.92 -13.98
N THR A 205 -15.50 -23.65 -12.75
CA THR A 205 -14.63 -23.13 -11.68
C THR A 205 -14.55 -24.03 -10.44
N GLY A 206 -15.53 -24.92 -10.25
CA GLY A 206 -15.74 -25.70 -9.03
C GLY A 206 -16.45 -24.95 -7.89
N PHE A 207 -16.68 -23.64 -8.04
CA PHE A 207 -17.28 -22.80 -7.01
C PHE A 207 -18.76 -22.50 -7.25
N THR A 208 -19.51 -22.36 -6.16
CA THR A 208 -20.93 -21.94 -6.20
C THR A 208 -21.05 -20.44 -5.93
N PRO A 209 -21.56 -19.63 -6.87
CA PRO A 209 -21.80 -18.21 -6.60
C PRO A 209 -22.86 -18.06 -5.51
N THR A 210 -22.60 -17.19 -4.54
CA THR A 210 -23.48 -16.92 -3.40
C THR A 210 -23.63 -15.41 -3.23
N GLN A 211 -24.88 -14.94 -3.12
CA GLN A 211 -25.12 -13.51 -2.90
C GLN A 211 -24.65 -13.08 -1.50
N SER A 212 -23.94 -11.97 -1.41
CA SER A 212 -23.65 -11.26 -0.16
C SER A 212 -23.32 -9.79 -0.40
N ASP A 213 -23.62 -8.95 0.59
CA ASP A 213 -23.40 -7.49 0.52
C ASP A 213 -22.04 -7.05 1.05
N HIS A 214 -21.39 -7.85 1.91
CA HIS A 214 -20.17 -7.47 2.63
C HIS A 214 -18.98 -7.13 1.73
N LEU A 215 -18.93 -7.64 0.49
CA LEU A 215 -17.87 -7.28 -0.45
C LEU A 215 -17.91 -5.80 -0.88
N ALA A 216 -19.00 -5.08 -0.60
CA ALA A 216 -19.13 -3.65 -0.86
C ALA A 216 -18.65 -2.77 0.31
N GLU A 217 -18.26 -3.37 1.43
CA GLU A 217 -17.82 -2.70 2.67
C GLU A 217 -16.30 -2.48 2.65
N SER A 218 -15.85 -1.34 3.18
CA SER A 218 -14.42 -0.96 3.23
C SER A 218 -13.55 -1.99 3.96
N GLU A 219 -14.17 -2.72 4.89
CA GLU A 219 -13.60 -3.75 5.75
C GLU A 219 -13.02 -4.93 4.95
N LEU A 220 -13.57 -5.23 3.77
CA LEU A 220 -12.95 -6.18 2.85
C LEU A 220 -11.53 -5.72 2.47
N CYS A 221 -11.38 -4.44 2.11
CA CYS A 221 -10.10 -3.85 1.74
C CYS A 221 -9.19 -3.72 2.95
N ALA A 222 -9.75 -3.40 4.12
CA ALA A 222 -9.03 -3.22 5.38
C ALA A 222 -8.19 -4.45 5.77
N SER A 223 -8.60 -5.66 5.35
CA SER A 223 -7.88 -6.89 5.65
C SER A 223 -6.43 -6.89 5.14
N CYS A 224 -6.18 -6.35 3.95
CA CYS A 224 -4.82 -6.21 3.39
C CYS A 224 -4.29 -4.77 3.51
N HIS A 225 -5.19 -3.78 3.62
CA HIS A 225 -4.87 -2.36 3.69
C HIS A 225 -4.90 -1.80 5.13
N THR A 226 -4.61 -2.67 6.09
CA THR A 226 -4.22 -2.34 7.46
C THR A 226 -3.10 -3.30 7.84
N LEU A 227 -1.86 -2.84 7.67
CA LEU A 227 -0.65 -3.65 7.77
C LEU A 227 0.28 -3.09 8.83
N TYR A 228 0.62 -3.94 9.78
CA TYR A 228 1.62 -3.71 10.80
C TYR A 228 2.81 -4.64 10.57
N THR A 229 4.01 -4.11 10.67
CA THR A 229 5.26 -4.87 10.57
C THR A 229 6.02 -4.89 11.88
N ASN A 230 6.58 -6.05 12.21
CA ASN A 230 7.40 -6.22 13.39
C ASN A 230 8.82 -5.76 13.08
N ALA A 231 9.26 -4.72 13.79
CA ALA A 231 10.62 -4.21 13.68
C ALA A 231 11.59 -5.18 14.34
N LEU A 232 12.70 -5.48 13.68
CA LEU A 232 13.80 -6.31 14.19
C LEU A 232 15.10 -5.49 14.31
N ASP A 233 15.90 -5.81 15.32
CA ASP A 233 17.28 -5.33 15.39
C ASP A 233 18.22 -6.14 14.47
N ASN A 234 19.51 -5.77 14.46
CA ASN A 234 20.55 -6.44 13.68
C ASN A 234 20.81 -7.90 14.10
N LEU A 235 20.31 -8.32 15.27
CA LEU A 235 20.40 -9.69 15.78
C LEU A 235 19.11 -10.49 15.49
N GLY A 236 18.09 -9.85 14.91
CA GLY A 236 16.79 -10.46 14.63
C GLY A 236 15.81 -10.46 15.80
N ASN A 237 16.09 -9.71 16.88
CA ASN A 237 15.16 -9.59 18.01
C ASN A 237 14.06 -8.57 17.70
N PRO A 238 12.81 -8.81 18.11
CA PRO A 238 11.74 -7.82 17.97
C PRO A 238 12.00 -6.58 18.84
N VAL A 239 11.87 -5.41 18.24
CA VAL A 239 12.14 -4.09 18.88
C VAL A 239 11.02 -3.07 18.73
N GLY A 240 9.92 -3.42 18.05
CA GLY A 240 8.76 -2.56 17.90
C GLY A 240 7.77 -3.08 16.87
N VAL A 241 6.69 -2.32 16.68
CA VAL A 241 5.70 -2.54 15.63
C VAL A 241 5.50 -1.22 14.90
N LEU A 242 5.58 -1.25 13.57
CA LEU A 242 5.34 -0.09 12.72
C LEU A 242 3.97 -0.23 12.04
N PRO A 243 3.09 0.79 12.11
CA PRO A 243 1.92 0.89 11.24
C PRO A 243 2.38 1.25 9.81
N GLU A 244 2.83 0.23 9.07
CA GLU A 244 3.44 0.39 7.75
C GLU A 244 2.43 0.96 6.74
N GLN A 245 1.21 0.40 6.70
CA GLN A 245 0.18 0.82 5.77
C GLN A 245 -1.18 0.76 6.45
N VAL A 246 -1.72 1.92 6.85
CA VAL A 246 -3.01 2.00 7.56
C VAL A 246 -4.04 2.92 6.88
N PRO A 247 -4.21 2.91 5.53
CA PRO A 247 -5.21 3.75 4.86
C PRO A 247 -6.64 3.55 5.38
N TYR A 248 -7.01 2.35 5.85
CA TYR A 248 -8.33 2.12 6.46
C TYR A 248 -8.49 2.88 7.78
N ALA A 249 -7.50 2.84 8.67
CA ALA A 249 -7.52 3.62 9.91
C ALA A 249 -7.51 5.12 9.61
N GLU A 250 -6.76 5.56 8.60
CA GLU A 250 -6.78 6.97 8.14
C GLU A 250 -8.17 7.37 7.63
N TRP A 251 -8.85 6.46 6.92
CA TRP A 251 -10.21 6.66 6.41
C TRP A 251 -11.27 6.72 7.51
N LEU A 252 -11.14 5.88 8.54
CA LEU A 252 -12.01 5.94 9.73
C LEU A 252 -11.96 7.30 10.44
N GLN A 253 -10.83 8.01 10.34
CA GLN A 253 -10.68 9.37 10.88
C GLN A 253 -11.15 10.48 9.92
N SER A 254 -11.83 10.12 8.82
CA SER A 254 -12.33 11.08 7.84
C SER A 254 -13.84 11.20 7.86
N SER A 255 -14.35 12.31 7.34
CA SER A 255 -15.80 12.47 7.10
C SER A 255 -16.34 11.51 6.03
N TYR A 256 -15.47 10.86 5.25
CA TYR A 256 -15.90 9.92 4.21
C TYR A 256 -16.30 8.57 4.79
N ALA A 257 -15.88 8.24 6.02
CA ALA A 257 -16.30 7.00 6.69
C ALA A 257 -17.82 6.87 6.82
N GLU A 258 -18.53 8.01 6.84
CA GLU A 258 -19.98 8.07 6.94
C GLU A 258 -20.70 8.00 5.58
N THR A 259 -20.01 8.25 4.47
CA THR A 259 -20.64 8.49 3.16
C THR A 259 -20.17 7.57 2.04
N ASP A 260 -18.91 7.15 2.06
CA ASP A 260 -18.25 6.50 0.92
C ASP A 260 -17.34 5.36 1.39
N SER A 261 -17.52 4.17 0.81
CA SER A 261 -16.59 3.05 1.03
C SER A 261 -15.36 3.14 0.12
N CYS A 262 -14.32 2.36 0.41
CA CYS A 262 -13.15 2.23 -0.45
C CYS A 262 -13.54 1.94 -1.91
N GLN A 263 -14.52 1.05 -2.11
CA GLN A 263 -15.04 0.64 -3.41
C GLN A 263 -15.71 1.79 -4.16
N SER A 264 -16.35 2.74 -3.47
CA SER A 264 -17.01 3.90 -4.12
C SER A 264 -16.03 4.70 -4.98
N CYS A 265 -14.78 4.86 -4.52
CA CYS A 265 -13.74 5.59 -5.25
C CYS A 265 -12.86 4.67 -6.11
N HIS A 266 -12.45 3.51 -5.59
CA HIS A 266 -11.45 2.65 -6.24
C HIS A 266 -12.04 1.62 -7.21
N MET A 267 -13.35 1.34 -7.10
CA MET A 267 -14.12 0.45 -7.98
C MET A 267 -15.40 1.14 -8.49
N PRO A 268 -15.28 2.28 -9.21
CA PRO A 268 -16.41 3.12 -9.52
C PRO A 268 -17.49 2.35 -10.30
N LYS A 269 -18.74 2.54 -9.88
CA LYS A 269 -19.91 1.86 -10.46
C LYS A 269 -20.15 2.33 -11.90
N ILE A 270 -20.62 1.42 -12.73
CA ILE A 270 -21.18 1.74 -14.05
C ILE A 270 -22.56 2.38 -13.81
N VAL A 271 -22.81 3.51 -14.49
CA VAL A 271 -24.02 4.30 -14.29
C VAL A 271 -25.25 3.58 -14.84
N GLU A 272 -25.11 2.97 -16.01
CA GLU A 272 -26.17 2.21 -16.66
C GLU A 272 -26.19 0.75 -16.19
N ASP A 273 -27.34 0.09 -16.34
CA ASP A 273 -27.45 -1.35 -16.10
C ASP A 273 -26.56 -2.10 -17.11
N ALA A 274 -25.67 -2.94 -16.59
CA ALA A 274 -24.63 -3.57 -17.41
C ALA A 274 -24.50 -5.08 -17.11
N PRO A 275 -24.06 -5.90 -18.08
CA PRO A 275 -23.77 -7.29 -17.82
C PRO A 275 -22.44 -7.47 -17.07
N LEU A 276 -22.31 -8.56 -16.32
CA LEU A 276 -21.04 -8.95 -15.64
C LEU A 276 -20.23 -9.99 -16.43
N THR A 277 -20.88 -10.65 -17.40
CA THR A 277 -20.35 -11.81 -18.12
C THR A 277 -20.83 -11.75 -19.56
N SER A 278 -20.00 -12.22 -20.48
CA SER A 278 -20.35 -12.42 -21.89
C SER A 278 -21.22 -13.65 -22.10
N THR A 279 -21.21 -14.60 -21.15
CA THR A 279 -21.95 -15.86 -21.21
C THR A 279 -23.29 -15.75 -20.48
N PHE A 280 -24.40 -15.98 -21.18
CA PHE A 280 -25.75 -15.79 -20.64
C PHE A 280 -25.91 -14.41 -19.97
N ALA A 281 -25.54 -13.34 -20.67
CA ALA A 281 -25.56 -11.99 -20.12
C ALA A 281 -26.92 -11.63 -19.49
N GLN A 282 -26.86 -10.94 -18.35
CA GLN A 282 -28.00 -10.35 -17.66
C GLN A 282 -27.59 -8.95 -17.19
N LEU A 283 -28.37 -7.94 -17.55
CA LEU A 283 -28.13 -6.57 -17.10
C LEU A 283 -28.39 -6.45 -15.61
N ARG A 284 -27.50 -5.75 -14.90
CA ARG A 284 -27.61 -5.48 -13.47
C ARG A 284 -27.25 -4.03 -13.17
N ALA A 285 -27.98 -3.43 -12.25
CA ALA A 285 -27.69 -2.09 -11.76
C ALA A 285 -26.44 -2.06 -10.87
N GLY A 286 -25.64 -0.99 -10.99
CA GLY A 286 -24.54 -0.69 -10.07
C GLY A 286 -23.41 -1.71 -10.09
N VAL A 287 -23.07 -2.23 -11.28
CA VAL A 287 -21.90 -3.09 -11.49
C VAL A 287 -20.64 -2.28 -11.21
N SER A 288 -19.71 -2.84 -10.45
CA SER A 288 -18.47 -2.15 -10.04
C SER A 288 -17.32 -2.50 -10.97
N ARG A 289 -16.57 -1.48 -11.43
CA ARG A 289 -15.37 -1.69 -12.24
C ARG A 289 -14.26 -2.30 -11.38
N HIS A 290 -13.64 -3.36 -11.87
CA HIS A 290 -12.49 -3.97 -11.22
C HIS A 290 -11.18 -3.31 -11.66
N SER A 291 -11.18 -1.97 -11.75
CA SER A 291 -10.02 -1.19 -12.16
C SER A 291 -9.05 -0.91 -11.01
N PHE A 292 -9.52 -0.97 -9.76
CA PHE A 292 -8.73 -0.77 -8.53
C PHE A 292 -7.78 0.45 -8.63
N VAL A 293 -8.33 1.58 -9.06
CA VAL A 293 -7.52 2.75 -9.43
C VAL A 293 -6.76 3.27 -8.22
N GLY A 294 -5.45 3.50 -8.36
CA GLY A 294 -4.61 4.07 -7.31
C GLY A 294 -3.62 5.07 -7.91
N GLY A 295 -2.51 5.35 -7.22
CA GLY A 295 -1.50 6.30 -7.68
C GLY A 295 -0.32 5.70 -8.48
N ASN A 296 -0.20 4.37 -8.63
CA ASN A 296 1.05 3.75 -9.11
C ASN A 296 1.14 3.60 -10.64
N ALA A 297 0.87 4.69 -11.37
CA ALA A 297 1.00 4.72 -12.84
C ALA A 297 2.43 4.39 -13.30
N PHE A 298 3.44 4.75 -12.51
CA PHE A 298 4.85 4.43 -12.77
C PHE A 298 5.08 2.93 -12.88
N MET A 299 4.64 2.15 -11.88
CA MET A 299 4.86 0.71 -11.89
C MET A 299 4.03 -0.01 -12.96
N LEU A 300 2.81 0.45 -13.26
CA LEU A 300 2.00 -0.12 -14.35
C LEU A 300 2.74 -0.01 -15.70
N ARG A 301 3.45 1.09 -15.95
CA ARG A 301 4.24 1.24 -17.18
C ARG A 301 5.56 0.45 -17.16
N ILE A 302 6.21 0.29 -16.01
CA ILE A 302 7.34 -0.65 -15.86
C ILE A 302 6.87 -2.08 -16.19
N LEU A 303 5.75 -2.52 -15.61
CA LEU A 303 5.15 -3.82 -15.90
C LEU A 303 4.83 -3.98 -17.39
N GLY A 304 4.36 -2.91 -18.05
CA GLY A 304 4.09 -2.90 -19.49
C GLY A 304 5.35 -2.97 -20.35
N ARG A 305 6.40 -2.23 -19.98
CA ARG A 305 7.68 -2.17 -20.71
C ARG A 305 8.48 -3.47 -20.61
N TYR A 306 8.51 -4.10 -19.43
CA TYR A 306 9.27 -5.31 -19.15
C TYR A 306 8.38 -6.55 -18.97
N ARG A 307 7.22 -6.54 -19.65
CA ARG A 307 6.15 -7.54 -19.52
C ARG A 307 6.66 -8.98 -19.63
N ASP A 308 7.51 -9.25 -20.61
CA ASP A 308 8.00 -10.59 -20.89
C ASP A 308 9.01 -11.06 -19.83
N GLU A 309 9.90 -10.16 -19.36
CA GLU A 309 10.85 -10.46 -18.27
C GLU A 309 10.15 -10.71 -16.93
N LEU A 310 8.98 -10.10 -16.72
CA LEU A 310 8.19 -10.18 -15.49
C LEU A 310 7.04 -11.20 -15.57
N GLY A 311 6.84 -11.84 -16.71
CA GLY A 311 5.76 -12.81 -16.92
C GLY A 311 4.35 -12.21 -16.79
N VAL A 312 4.19 -10.92 -17.10
CA VAL A 312 2.93 -10.18 -16.97
C VAL A 312 1.94 -10.64 -18.05
N VAL A 313 0.69 -10.91 -17.66
CA VAL A 313 -0.35 -11.46 -18.56
C VAL A 313 -1.10 -10.38 -19.34
N ALA A 314 -1.37 -9.22 -18.73
CA ALA A 314 -2.05 -8.11 -19.38
C ALA A 314 -1.27 -7.59 -20.60
N LEU A 315 -1.97 -7.15 -21.65
CA LEU A 315 -1.32 -6.53 -22.80
C LEU A 315 -0.73 -5.16 -22.41
N ALA A 316 0.32 -4.73 -23.11
CA ALA A 316 0.94 -3.43 -22.86
C ALA A 316 -0.07 -2.27 -22.99
N SER A 317 -1.01 -2.34 -23.93
CA SER A 317 -2.07 -1.34 -24.10
C SER A 317 -3.06 -1.30 -22.93
N GLU A 318 -3.30 -2.43 -22.26
CA GLU A 318 -4.19 -2.47 -21.09
C GLU A 318 -3.52 -1.87 -19.86
N LEU A 319 -2.22 -2.17 -19.66
CA LEU A 319 -1.43 -1.55 -18.59
C LEU A 319 -1.27 -0.05 -18.80
N GLU A 320 -1.07 0.40 -20.05
CA GLU A 320 -1.05 1.84 -20.36
C GLU A 320 -2.41 2.50 -20.08
N ALA A 321 -3.52 1.84 -20.41
CA ALA A 321 -4.86 2.33 -20.06
C ALA A 321 -5.05 2.41 -18.52
N GLY A 322 -4.53 1.43 -17.77
CA GLY A 322 -4.48 1.45 -16.31
C GLY A 322 -3.65 2.62 -15.76
N ALA A 323 -2.44 2.84 -16.32
CA ALA A 323 -1.56 3.94 -15.94
C ALA A 323 -2.18 5.31 -16.24
N THR A 324 -2.79 5.47 -17.40
CA THR A 324 -3.52 6.67 -17.78
C THR A 324 -4.69 6.95 -16.83
N ARG A 325 -5.46 5.92 -16.44
CA ARG A 325 -6.54 6.05 -15.46
C ARG A 325 -6.02 6.49 -14.08
N ALA A 326 -4.89 5.96 -13.65
CA ALA A 326 -4.25 6.36 -12.40
C ALA A 326 -3.80 7.83 -12.44
N GLU A 327 -3.18 8.29 -13.53
CA GLU A 327 -2.80 9.71 -13.71
C GLU A 327 -4.01 10.64 -13.75
N GLN A 328 -5.07 10.26 -14.47
CA GLN A 328 -6.32 11.02 -14.50
C GLN A 328 -6.95 11.11 -13.11
N HIS A 329 -6.92 10.03 -12.33
CA HIS A 329 -7.43 10.02 -10.96
C HIS A 329 -6.63 10.98 -10.06
N LEU A 330 -5.29 10.91 -10.12
CA LEU A 330 -4.42 11.85 -9.40
C LEU A 330 -4.71 13.31 -9.79
N ALA A 331 -4.82 13.59 -11.10
CA ALA A 331 -4.97 14.94 -11.63
C ALA A 331 -6.37 15.57 -11.43
N THR A 332 -7.38 14.77 -11.09
CA THR A 332 -8.78 15.24 -11.05
C THR A 332 -9.54 14.92 -9.78
N LYS A 333 -9.05 13.98 -8.96
CA LYS A 333 -9.76 13.47 -7.77
C LYS A 333 -8.93 13.48 -6.50
N ALA A 334 -7.60 13.60 -6.56
CA ALA A 334 -6.77 13.48 -5.37
C ALA A 334 -6.70 14.79 -4.56
N ALA A 335 -6.41 15.91 -5.20
CA ALA A 335 -6.21 17.19 -4.54
C ALA A 335 -6.35 18.37 -5.51
N ASN A 336 -6.42 19.58 -4.95
CA ASN A 336 -6.18 20.81 -5.69
C ASN A 336 -5.25 21.75 -4.91
N ILE A 337 -4.79 22.80 -5.59
CA ILE A 337 -4.01 23.88 -4.99
C ILE A 337 -4.51 25.25 -5.47
N ALA A 338 -4.27 26.30 -4.68
CA ALA A 338 -4.53 27.69 -5.02
C ALA A 338 -3.39 28.58 -4.55
N ILE A 339 -3.15 29.69 -5.27
CA ILE A 339 -2.26 30.76 -4.80
C ILE A 339 -3.13 31.86 -4.20
N GLU A 340 -2.81 32.24 -2.97
CA GLU A 340 -3.53 33.23 -2.19
C GLU A 340 -2.57 34.32 -1.67
N ASN A 341 -3.15 35.46 -1.26
CA ASN A 341 -2.44 36.54 -0.56
C ASN A 341 -1.16 37.05 -1.26
N ILE A 342 -1.12 36.96 -2.60
CA ILE A 342 0.05 37.35 -3.40
C ILE A 342 0.26 38.87 -3.37
N ARG A 343 1.48 39.29 -3.01
CA ARG A 343 1.88 40.70 -2.95
C ARG A 343 3.37 40.87 -3.22
N ASN A 344 3.74 42.03 -3.72
CA ASN A 344 5.11 42.45 -3.94
C ASN A 344 5.40 43.64 -3.03
N GLU A 345 6.08 43.40 -1.91
CA GLU A 345 6.33 44.40 -0.87
C GLU A 345 7.76 44.25 -0.34
N ASP A 346 8.42 45.38 -0.05
CA ASP A 346 9.76 45.41 0.58
C ASP A 346 10.84 44.58 -0.15
N GLY A 347 10.76 44.50 -1.48
CA GLY A 347 11.70 43.73 -2.30
C GLY A 347 11.47 42.21 -2.27
N ARG A 348 10.31 41.76 -1.78
CA ARG A 348 9.93 40.35 -1.70
C ARG A 348 8.59 40.08 -2.37
N ILE A 349 8.49 38.93 -2.99
CA ILE A 349 7.24 38.37 -3.50
C ILE A 349 6.72 37.39 -2.44
N GLU A 350 5.62 37.77 -1.82
CA GLU A 350 4.97 37.05 -0.73
C GLU A 350 3.69 36.42 -1.26
N PHE A 351 3.46 35.13 -0.98
CA PHE A 351 2.22 34.44 -1.34
C PHE A 351 2.04 33.20 -0.48
N GLU A 352 0.82 32.66 -0.48
CA GLU A 352 0.51 31.37 0.14
C GLU A 352 0.11 30.38 -0.94
N VAL A 353 0.58 29.14 -0.82
CA VAL A 353 0.06 28.01 -1.58
C VAL A 353 -0.87 27.24 -0.65
N ALA A 354 -2.18 27.31 -0.92
CA ALA A 354 -3.20 26.55 -0.21
C ALA A 354 -3.44 25.22 -0.91
N LEU A 355 -3.53 24.13 -0.15
CA LEU A 355 -3.74 22.77 -0.65
C LEU A 355 -5.03 22.19 -0.06
N ASN A 356 -5.79 21.43 -0.86
CA ASN A 356 -6.90 20.61 -0.35
C ASN A 356 -6.75 19.16 -0.80
N ASN A 357 -6.84 18.23 0.16
CA ASN A 357 -6.91 16.80 -0.04
C ASN A 357 -8.39 16.37 -0.18
N PHE A 358 -8.71 15.69 -1.28
CA PHE A 358 -10.03 15.13 -1.54
C PHE A 358 -10.11 13.62 -1.34
N ALA A 359 -9.00 12.97 -0.98
CA ALA A 359 -9.00 11.57 -0.60
C ALA A 359 -9.60 11.39 0.79
N GLY A 360 -10.23 10.23 0.99
CA GLY A 360 -10.75 9.81 2.30
C GLY A 360 -9.67 9.42 3.30
N HIS A 361 -8.41 9.37 2.92
CA HIS A 361 -7.25 8.99 3.76
C HIS A 361 -6.14 10.06 3.63
N LYS A 362 -4.98 9.87 4.27
CA LYS A 362 -3.87 10.82 4.11
C LYS A 362 -3.41 10.90 2.65
N LEU A 363 -2.83 12.02 2.24
CA LEU A 363 -2.27 12.22 0.91
C LEU A 363 -0.75 12.48 0.99
N PRO A 364 0.10 11.59 0.44
CA PRO A 364 -0.24 10.24 -0.03
C PRO A 364 -0.49 9.26 1.13
N THR A 365 -1.27 8.20 0.91
CA THR A 365 -1.51 7.14 1.93
C THR A 365 -0.65 5.90 1.70
N ALA A 366 -0.65 5.01 2.69
CA ALA A 366 -0.07 3.67 2.69
C ALA A 366 1.47 3.70 2.58
N TYR A 367 2.02 2.83 1.73
CA TYR A 367 3.44 2.48 1.72
C TYR A 367 4.40 3.71 1.78
N PRO A 368 5.35 3.77 2.73
CA PRO A 368 6.15 4.96 3.04
C PRO A 368 7.07 5.48 1.92
N SER A 369 7.20 4.77 0.78
CA SER A 369 7.95 5.26 -0.37
C SER A 369 7.27 6.40 -1.12
N ARG A 370 6.00 6.66 -0.83
CA ARG A 370 5.18 7.64 -1.55
C ARG A 370 5.42 9.04 -0.99
N ARG A 371 5.52 10.02 -1.89
CA ARG A 371 5.63 11.44 -1.53
C ARG A 371 4.83 12.32 -2.46
N VAL A 372 4.28 13.39 -1.90
CA VAL A 372 3.70 14.53 -2.62
C VAL A 372 4.50 15.77 -2.27
N TRP A 373 4.75 16.66 -3.21
CA TRP A 373 5.49 17.89 -2.91
C TRP A 373 5.05 19.06 -3.77
N LEU A 374 5.40 20.27 -3.31
CA LEU A 374 5.21 21.51 -4.06
C LEU A 374 6.43 21.80 -4.93
N HIS A 375 6.20 21.99 -6.22
CA HIS A 375 7.16 22.59 -7.15
C HIS A 375 6.71 24.03 -7.42
N VAL A 376 7.53 25.01 -7.06
CA VAL A 376 7.18 26.43 -7.13
C VAL A 376 8.23 27.20 -7.92
N VAL A 377 7.77 27.93 -8.92
CA VAL A 377 8.60 28.75 -9.81
C VAL A 377 8.09 30.19 -9.80
N VAL A 378 9.00 31.14 -9.56
CA VAL A 378 8.72 32.58 -9.71
C VAL A 378 9.53 33.12 -10.88
N ARG A 379 8.86 33.85 -11.78
CA ARG A 379 9.46 34.45 -12.98
C ARG A 379 9.26 35.95 -13.02
N ASP A 380 10.28 36.65 -13.53
CA ASP A 380 10.21 38.08 -13.81
C ASP A 380 9.37 38.41 -15.06
N ALA A 381 9.24 39.69 -15.37
CA ALA A 381 8.51 40.17 -16.54
C ALA A 381 9.09 39.72 -17.89
N ASN A 382 10.35 39.28 -17.92
CA ASN A 382 11.02 38.74 -19.12
C ASN A 382 10.90 37.20 -19.20
N GLY A 383 10.28 36.56 -18.22
CA GLY A 383 10.16 35.10 -18.11
C GLY A 383 11.38 34.40 -17.50
N ALA A 384 12.37 35.14 -16.99
CA ALA A 384 13.53 34.58 -16.32
C ALA A 384 13.14 34.03 -14.94
N VAL A 385 13.62 32.83 -14.60
CA VAL A 385 13.39 32.20 -13.30
C VAL A 385 14.23 32.93 -12.25
N VAL A 386 13.58 33.49 -11.23
CA VAL A 386 14.24 34.13 -10.08
C VAL A 386 14.20 33.25 -8.83
N PHE A 387 13.26 32.32 -8.76
CA PHE A 387 13.14 31.34 -7.70
C PHE A 387 12.55 30.05 -8.27
N GLU A 388 13.11 28.91 -7.89
CA GLU A 388 12.60 27.58 -8.22
C GLU A 388 12.93 26.63 -7.07
N SER A 389 11.90 26.06 -6.43
CA SER A 389 12.03 25.08 -5.35
C SER A 389 11.27 23.81 -5.72
N GLY A 390 11.84 22.65 -5.40
CA GLY A 390 11.18 21.35 -5.60
C GLY A 390 11.19 20.84 -7.04
N LYS A 391 12.13 21.28 -7.87
CA LYS A 391 12.23 20.87 -9.27
C LYS A 391 12.46 19.36 -9.40
N PRO A 392 11.60 18.61 -10.12
CA PRO A 392 11.86 17.21 -10.43
C PRO A 392 13.04 17.06 -11.40
N ASN A 393 13.87 16.06 -11.18
CA ASN A 393 14.98 15.68 -12.06
C ASN A 393 14.68 14.37 -12.80
N ASP A 394 15.34 14.18 -13.94
CA ASP A 394 15.14 13.01 -14.81
C ASP A 394 15.56 11.68 -14.15
N ASP A 395 16.37 11.73 -13.09
CA ASP A 395 16.76 10.56 -12.29
C ASP A 395 15.77 10.23 -11.15
N GLY A 396 14.66 10.98 -11.08
CA GLY A 396 13.63 10.84 -10.05
C GLY A 396 13.93 11.56 -8.73
N SER A 397 15.10 12.19 -8.60
CA SER A 397 15.40 13.06 -7.44
C SER A 397 14.65 14.39 -7.52
N ILE A 398 14.55 15.07 -6.37
CA ILE A 398 13.99 16.42 -6.27
C ILE A 398 15.11 17.39 -5.91
N THR A 399 15.30 18.44 -6.70
CA THR A 399 16.29 19.49 -6.40
C THR A 399 15.92 20.18 -5.08
N GLY A 400 16.87 20.24 -4.16
CA GLY A 400 16.69 20.82 -2.81
C GLY A 400 16.20 19.83 -1.77
N ASN A 401 15.88 18.58 -2.11
CA ASN A 401 15.44 17.61 -1.12
C ASN A 401 16.63 17.02 -0.33
N ASP A 402 16.67 17.31 0.97
CA ASP A 402 17.65 16.78 1.91
C ASP A 402 17.79 15.26 1.89
N ASN A 403 16.68 14.50 1.80
CA ASN A 403 16.74 13.03 1.84
C ASN A 403 17.32 12.43 0.55
N ASP A 404 17.11 13.09 -0.59
CA ASP A 404 17.68 12.67 -1.87
C ASP A 404 19.19 13.01 -1.95
N ALA A 405 19.64 14.07 -1.26
CA ALA A 405 21.06 14.41 -1.13
C ALA A 405 21.80 13.56 -0.08
N ASP A 406 21.20 13.33 1.09
CA ASP A 406 21.77 12.58 2.21
C ASP A 406 20.72 11.65 2.83
N ARG A 407 21.00 10.34 2.83
CA ARG A 407 20.08 9.31 3.34
C ARG A 407 19.72 9.47 4.82
N ALA A 408 20.54 10.18 5.60
CA ALA A 408 20.33 10.39 7.03
C ALA A 408 19.50 11.65 7.34
N ARG A 409 19.21 12.49 6.35
CA ARG A 409 18.47 13.75 6.50
C ARG A 409 17.10 13.67 5.82
N PHE A 410 16.23 14.60 6.13
CA PHE A 410 14.92 14.77 5.50
C PHE A 410 14.41 16.19 5.71
N GLU A 411 13.57 16.67 4.78
CA GLU A 411 12.95 17.99 4.90
C GLU A 411 12.05 18.06 6.15
N PRO A 412 12.09 19.14 6.94
CA PRO A 412 11.07 19.40 7.93
C PRO A 412 9.71 19.68 7.24
N HIS A 413 8.67 19.89 8.04
CA HIS A 413 7.46 20.52 7.54
C HIS A 413 7.62 22.04 7.62
N TYR A 414 7.48 22.73 6.49
CA TYR A 414 7.61 24.18 6.40
C TYR A 414 6.25 24.86 6.51
N GLN A 415 6.16 25.83 7.42
CA GLN A 415 5.12 26.87 7.40
C GLN A 415 5.51 28.02 6.46
N GLU A 416 6.81 28.26 6.31
CA GLU A 416 7.35 29.31 5.46
C GLU A 416 8.58 28.81 4.69
N ILE A 417 8.63 29.10 3.39
CA ILE A 417 9.75 28.84 2.49
C ILE A 417 10.32 30.17 2.00
N THR A 418 11.62 30.34 2.18
CA THR A 418 12.35 31.58 1.86
C THR A 418 13.55 31.36 0.93
N ALA A 419 13.96 30.12 0.73
CA ALA A 419 15.13 29.74 -0.07
C ALA A 419 14.81 28.61 -1.06
N PRO A 420 15.47 28.57 -2.24
CA PRO A 420 15.23 27.55 -3.27
C PRO A 420 15.51 26.11 -2.83
N ASP A 421 16.36 25.91 -1.84
CA ASP A 421 16.73 24.61 -1.27
C ASP A 421 15.79 24.15 -0.15
N GLN A 422 14.75 24.92 0.19
CA GLN A 422 13.68 24.48 1.09
C GLN A 422 12.51 23.95 0.27
N VAL A 423 12.16 22.67 0.46
CA VAL A 423 11.12 22.01 -0.34
C VAL A 423 10.02 21.45 0.58
N GLN A 424 8.78 21.88 0.36
CA GLN A 424 7.65 21.27 1.08
C GLN A 424 7.35 19.88 0.50
N ILE A 425 7.72 18.85 1.24
CA ILE A 425 7.45 17.44 0.92
C ILE A 425 6.53 16.84 1.99
N TYR A 426 5.38 16.35 1.55
CA TYR A 426 4.39 15.58 2.31
C TYR A 426 4.69 14.09 2.17
N GLU A 427 5.26 13.52 3.22
CA GLU A 427 5.76 12.15 3.24
C GLU A 427 5.83 11.62 4.67
N SER A 428 6.01 10.30 4.78
CA SER A 428 6.37 9.64 6.03
C SER A 428 7.85 9.25 5.99
N ILE A 429 8.62 9.59 7.01
CA ILE A 429 10.02 9.18 7.18
C ILE A 429 10.10 8.16 8.30
N MET A 430 10.53 6.94 7.99
CA MET A 430 10.72 5.89 8.99
C MET A 430 12.05 6.05 9.72
N GLY A 431 12.02 5.73 11.01
CA GLY A 431 13.20 5.59 11.86
C GLY A 431 13.34 4.16 12.37
N ASN A 432 14.57 3.68 12.47
CA ASN A 432 14.87 2.42 13.12
C ASN A 432 14.77 2.54 14.66
N TYR A 433 15.01 1.44 15.38
CA TYR A 433 14.98 1.43 16.84
C TYR A 433 15.98 2.43 17.48
N ALA A 434 17.12 2.67 16.84
CA ALA A 434 18.14 3.65 17.25
C ALA A 434 17.77 5.11 16.90
N GLY A 435 16.70 5.34 16.13
CA GLY A 435 16.26 6.67 15.70
C GLY A 435 16.92 7.20 14.45
N GLU A 436 17.59 6.35 13.70
CA GLU A 436 18.21 6.70 12.42
C GLU A 436 17.20 6.49 11.28
N VAL A 437 17.26 7.34 10.27
CA VAL A 437 16.41 7.22 9.06
C VAL A 437 16.66 5.87 8.38
N THR A 438 15.59 5.18 8.01
CA THR A 438 15.69 3.92 7.27
C THR A 438 14.61 3.82 6.20
N THR A 439 14.91 3.14 5.11
CA THR A 439 13.92 2.65 4.14
C THR A 439 13.66 1.15 4.30
N GLY A 440 14.24 0.51 5.32
CA GLY A 440 14.04 -0.92 5.64
C GLY A 440 12.78 -1.10 6.44
N LEU A 441 11.86 -1.90 5.90
CA LEU A 441 10.57 -2.13 6.56
C LEU A 441 10.77 -2.90 7.85
N VAL A 442 11.60 -3.94 7.83
CA VAL A 442 11.88 -4.76 9.01
C VAL A 442 12.75 -4.01 10.02
N TYR A 443 13.50 -2.99 9.61
CA TYR A 443 14.17 -2.08 10.55
C TYR A 443 13.25 -0.98 11.09
N GLY A 444 12.18 -0.63 10.39
CA GLY A 444 11.31 0.49 10.72
C GLY A 444 10.56 0.24 12.04
N ALA A 445 10.81 1.08 13.05
CA ALA A 445 10.23 0.93 14.38
C ALA A 445 9.25 2.06 14.74
N ARG A 446 9.36 3.20 14.06
CA ARG A 446 8.50 4.39 14.24
C ARG A 446 8.64 5.33 13.05
N TYR A 447 7.74 6.29 12.93
CA TYR A 447 7.93 7.45 12.05
C TYR A 447 8.68 8.57 12.78
N LEU A 448 9.68 9.16 12.12
CA LEU A 448 10.39 10.37 12.57
C LEU A 448 9.67 11.64 12.09
N LYS A 449 8.94 11.53 10.99
CA LYS A 449 8.08 12.55 10.39
C LYS A 449 6.89 11.84 9.73
N ASP A 450 5.70 12.39 9.91
CA ASP A 450 4.53 12.07 9.11
C ASP A 450 3.70 13.35 8.99
N ASN A 451 3.95 14.07 7.90
CA ASN A 451 3.19 15.26 7.51
C ASN A 451 2.34 14.99 6.26
N ARG A 452 1.99 13.73 5.97
CA ARG A 452 1.09 13.41 4.84
C ARG A 452 -0.25 14.10 5.11
N ILE A 453 -0.80 14.80 4.11
CA ILE A 453 -1.93 15.72 4.30
C ILE A 453 -3.15 14.91 4.78
N PRO A 454 -3.71 15.18 5.97
CA PRO A 454 -4.82 14.40 6.50
C PRO A 454 -6.08 14.54 5.63
N PRO A 455 -7.04 13.60 5.72
CA PRO A 455 -8.32 13.73 5.02
C PRO A 455 -9.23 14.77 5.70
N ARG A 456 -10.27 15.18 5.00
CA ARG A 456 -11.33 16.01 5.58
C ARG A 456 -11.97 15.31 6.78
N GLY A 457 -12.20 16.05 7.86
CA GLY A 457 -12.78 15.53 9.12
C GLY A 457 -11.75 15.05 10.15
N PHE A 458 -10.48 14.98 9.77
CA PHE A 458 -9.40 14.51 10.65
C PHE A 458 -9.04 15.53 11.74
N GLU A 459 -9.12 15.13 13.00
CA GLU A 459 -8.80 15.95 14.17
C GLU A 459 -7.42 15.58 14.76
N LYS A 460 -6.34 16.30 14.42
CA LYS A 460 -4.95 15.93 14.83
C LYS A 460 -4.76 15.62 16.30
N SER A 461 -5.51 16.28 17.19
CA SER A 461 -5.43 16.11 18.65
C SER A 461 -6.21 14.90 19.19
N ASN A 462 -7.04 14.26 18.36
CA ASN A 462 -7.99 13.23 18.75
C ASN A 462 -8.03 12.09 17.73
N VAL A 463 -6.88 11.48 17.48
CA VAL A 463 -6.72 10.32 16.61
C VAL A 463 -5.89 9.24 17.29
N THR A 464 -5.99 8.01 16.80
CA THR A 464 -5.13 6.91 17.26
C THR A 464 -3.68 7.14 16.88
N GLU A 465 -2.77 6.52 17.63
CA GLU A 465 -1.32 6.68 17.43
C GLU A 465 -0.90 6.23 16.02
N GLU A 466 -1.52 5.19 15.46
CA GLU A 466 -1.12 4.65 14.15
C GLU A 466 -1.33 5.62 12.98
N VAL A 467 -2.18 6.64 13.13
CA VAL A 467 -2.45 7.65 12.10
C VAL A 467 -2.02 9.06 12.53
N ALA A 468 -1.33 9.20 13.67
CA ALA A 468 -0.94 10.50 14.20
C ALA A 468 -0.11 11.32 13.20
N VAL A 469 -0.19 12.65 13.32
CA VAL A 469 0.70 13.58 12.63
C VAL A 469 1.98 13.70 13.46
N ILE A 470 3.14 13.54 12.82
CA ILE A 470 4.43 13.47 13.52
C ILE A 470 5.39 14.53 12.96
N GLY A 471 6.06 15.26 13.86
CA GLY A 471 6.96 16.35 13.54
C GLY A 471 6.27 17.72 13.54
N GLY A 472 6.87 18.70 12.84
CA GLY A 472 6.45 20.11 12.87
C GLY A 472 4.99 20.36 12.47
N ALA A 473 4.44 19.52 11.59
CA ALA A 473 3.05 19.60 11.14
C ALA A 473 2.03 19.42 12.28
N MET A 474 2.42 18.80 13.40
CA MET A 474 1.53 18.67 14.55
C MET A 474 1.29 20.02 15.25
N GLN A 475 2.24 20.94 15.19
CA GLN A 475 2.14 22.27 15.82
C GLN A 475 1.62 23.36 14.87
N ASP A 476 1.54 23.06 13.58
CA ASP A 476 1.01 23.98 12.58
C ASP A 476 -0.52 24.10 12.70
N SER A 477 -1.07 25.31 12.80
CA SER A 477 -2.52 25.51 12.86
C SER A 477 -3.21 25.33 11.51
N ASP A 478 -2.49 25.58 10.41
CA ASP A 478 -3.05 25.67 9.06
C ASP A 478 -2.96 24.32 8.32
N PHE A 479 -2.16 23.39 8.86
CA PHE A 479 -2.17 21.97 8.51
C PHE A 479 -3.27 21.22 9.28
N ALA A 480 -4.48 21.07 8.73
CA ALA A 480 -5.59 20.42 9.43
C ALA A 480 -6.66 19.87 8.47
N ALA A 481 -7.37 18.81 8.89
CA ALA A 481 -8.65 18.35 8.32
C ALA A 481 -8.83 18.50 6.79
N GLY A 482 -7.88 18.00 5.99
CA GLY A 482 -7.96 18.07 4.53
C GLY A 482 -7.17 19.21 3.90
N THR A 483 -6.48 20.07 4.66
CA THR A 483 -5.83 21.27 4.13
C THR A 483 -4.43 21.50 4.68
N ASP A 484 -3.62 22.23 3.91
CA ASP A 484 -2.38 22.87 4.35
C ASP A 484 -2.22 24.24 3.67
N ARG A 485 -1.46 25.14 4.28
CA ARG A 485 -1.08 26.44 3.70
C ARG A 485 0.40 26.69 3.95
N VAL A 486 1.15 26.82 2.86
CA VAL A 486 2.59 27.11 2.94
C VAL A 486 2.84 28.52 2.44
N ARG A 487 3.43 29.35 3.30
CA ARG A 487 3.85 30.70 2.92
C ARG A 487 5.17 30.65 2.14
N TYR A 488 5.24 31.40 1.06
CA TYR A 488 6.46 31.66 0.32
C TYR A 488 6.81 33.14 0.43
N SER A 489 8.07 33.39 0.73
CA SER A 489 8.64 34.73 0.83
C SER A 489 9.90 34.75 -0.03
N VAL A 490 9.79 35.20 -1.27
CA VAL A 490 10.86 35.10 -2.27
C VAL A 490 11.57 36.45 -2.40
N ASP A 491 12.90 36.46 -2.27
CA ASP A 491 13.70 37.66 -2.52
C ASP A 491 13.67 37.99 -4.02
N ALA A 492 13.04 39.12 -4.36
CA ALA A 492 12.95 39.64 -5.72
C ALA A 492 14.01 40.71 -6.01
N GLY A 493 14.86 41.02 -5.03
CA GLY A 493 15.84 42.10 -5.09
C GLY A 493 15.20 43.48 -5.30
N ALA A 494 15.97 44.40 -5.89
CA ALA A 494 15.49 45.75 -6.25
C ALA A 494 14.69 45.77 -7.59
N LEU A 495 14.30 44.61 -8.11
CA LEU A 495 13.62 44.51 -9.39
C LEU A 495 12.16 44.92 -9.21
N SER A 496 11.78 46.01 -9.88
CA SER A 496 10.38 46.41 -10.03
C SER A 496 9.82 45.79 -11.31
N GLY A 497 8.66 45.14 -11.26
CA GLY A 497 8.02 44.62 -12.45
C GLY A 497 6.90 43.64 -12.13
N ASN A 498 6.22 43.20 -13.19
CA ASN A 498 5.22 42.14 -13.07
C ASN A 498 5.93 40.80 -12.87
N TRP A 499 5.40 39.97 -11.99
CA TRP A 499 5.91 38.63 -11.71
C TRP A 499 4.83 37.60 -12.00
N THR A 500 5.28 36.39 -12.34
CA THR A 500 4.40 35.22 -12.44
C THR A 500 4.86 34.16 -11.47
N VAL A 501 3.93 33.68 -10.65
CA VAL A 501 4.12 32.52 -9.77
C VAL A 501 3.42 31.33 -10.43
N LEU A 502 4.12 30.21 -10.51
CA LEU A 502 3.59 28.90 -10.87
C LEU A 502 3.79 27.99 -9.66
N ALA A 503 2.73 27.34 -9.21
CA ALA A 503 2.80 26.28 -8.23
C ALA A 503 2.22 24.99 -8.85
N GLU A 504 2.90 23.87 -8.62
CA GLU A 504 2.48 22.54 -9.04
C GLU A 504 2.53 21.59 -7.84
N LEU A 505 1.53 20.74 -7.73
CA LEU A 505 1.49 19.62 -6.80
C LEU A 505 1.87 18.36 -7.55
N LEU A 506 2.97 17.74 -7.14
CA LEU A 506 3.56 16.59 -7.82
C LEU A 506 3.58 15.37 -6.89
N TYR A 507 3.63 14.17 -7.47
CA TYR A 507 3.60 12.90 -6.75
C TYR A 507 4.61 11.89 -7.31
N GLN A 508 5.18 11.09 -6.41
CA GLN A 508 5.95 9.90 -6.75
C GLN A 508 5.46 8.72 -5.92
N SER A 509 5.24 7.57 -6.57
CA SER A 509 4.93 6.32 -5.87
C SER A 509 6.16 5.71 -5.20
N ILE A 510 7.34 5.95 -5.76
CA ILE A 510 8.64 5.51 -5.24
C ILE A 510 9.57 6.73 -5.24
N GLY A 511 9.85 7.28 -4.07
CA GLY A 511 10.83 8.36 -3.91
C GLY A 511 12.24 7.88 -4.27
N TYR A 512 13.09 8.79 -4.75
CA TYR A 512 14.45 8.49 -5.21
C TYR A 512 15.24 7.65 -4.20
N ARG A 513 15.26 8.04 -2.92
CA ARG A 513 16.02 7.31 -1.89
C ARG A 513 15.57 5.86 -1.71
N TRP A 514 14.27 5.58 -1.87
CA TRP A 514 13.73 4.24 -1.79
C TRP A 514 14.19 3.34 -2.94
N ALA A 515 14.41 3.91 -4.12
CA ALA A 515 14.98 3.18 -5.24
C ALA A 515 16.51 3.09 -5.17
N ALA A 516 17.18 4.20 -4.85
CA ALA A 516 18.63 4.29 -4.78
C ALA A 516 19.23 3.34 -3.74
N ASN A 517 18.62 3.24 -2.55
CA ASN A 517 19.12 2.36 -1.49
C ASN A 517 19.09 0.87 -1.89
N LEU A 518 18.11 0.46 -2.71
CA LEU A 518 18.05 -0.93 -3.20
C LEU A 518 19.20 -1.27 -4.15
N LYS A 519 19.75 -0.28 -4.88
CA LYS A 519 20.85 -0.48 -5.84
C LYS A 519 22.18 -0.82 -5.17
N GLU A 520 22.30 -0.62 -3.86
CA GLU A 520 23.51 -0.94 -3.09
C GLU A 520 23.67 -2.44 -2.81
N TYR A 521 22.63 -3.24 -3.09
CA TYR A 521 22.60 -4.67 -2.82
C TYR A 521 22.94 -5.45 -4.09
N GLU A 522 23.87 -6.40 -3.96
CA GLU A 522 24.32 -7.28 -5.05
C GLU A 522 23.45 -8.54 -5.13
N SER A 523 22.25 -8.41 -5.71
CA SER A 523 21.35 -9.51 -5.97
C SER A 523 20.62 -9.35 -7.31
N PHE A 524 20.06 -10.44 -7.84
CA PHE A 524 19.35 -10.39 -9.11
C PHE A 524 18.14 -9.44 -9.06
N GLU A 525 17.33 -9.54 -8.00
CA GLU A 525 16.11 -8.75 -7.87
C GLU A 525 16.42 -7.26 -7.74
N THR A 526 17.42 -6.90 -6.93
CA THR A 526 17.81 -5.49 -6.70
C THR A 526 18.48 -4.87 -7.93
N GLN A 527 19.37 -5.59 -8.61
CA GLN A 527 20.00 -5.11 -9.85
C GLN A 527 18.96 -4.96 -10.99
N ARG A 528 18.02 -5.91 -11.12
CA ARG A 528 16.95 -5.83 -12.12
C ARG A 528 16.06 -4.61 -11.88
N PHE A 529 15.59 -4.41 -10.66
CA PHE A 529 14.79 -3.24 -10.33
C PHE A 529 15.58 -1.94 -10.49
N GLY A 530 16.85 -1.91 -10.06
CA GLY A 530 17.73 -0.75 -10.24
C GLY A 530 17.81 -0.31 -11.69
N ARG A 531 18.06 -1.25 -12.61
CA ARG A 531 18.05 -1.01 -14.06
C ARG A 531 16.69 -0.48 -14.56
N TYR A 532 15.59 -1.12 -14.17
CA TYR A 532 14.26 -0.64 -14.57
C TYR A 532 13.99 0.77 -14.06
N PHE A 533 14.39 1.09 -12.83
CA PHE A 533 14.22 2.44 -12.31
C PHE A 533 15.05 3.44 -13.10
N ASP A 534 16.35 3.18 -13.33
CA ASP A 534 17.23 4.10 -14.06
C ASP A 534 16.79 4.35 -15.50
N GLU A 535 16.29 3.33 -16.20
CA GLU A 535 15.78 3.44 -17.58
C GLU A 535 14.41 4.16 -17.67
N ASN A 536 13.76 4.44 -16.54
CA ASN A 536 12.39 4.97 -16.50
C ASN A 536 12.22 6.15 -15.52
N ALA A 537 13.25 6.58 -14.79
CA ALA A 537 13.08 7.52 -13.68
C ALA A 537 12.48 8.87 -14.12
N GLU A 538 12.68 9.27 -15.37
CA GLU A 538 12.09 10.46 -16.01
C GLU A 538 10.55 10.48 -15.94
N MET A 539 9.92 9.30 -15.91
CA MET A 539 8.47 9.15 -15.85
C MET A 539 7.95 8.83 -14.44
N SER A 540 8.80 8.88 -13.41
CA SER A 540 8.43 8.58 -12.02
C SER A 540 7.48 9.63 -11.43
N THR A 541 7.67 10.90 -11.82
CA THR A 541 6.86 12.02 -11.37
C THR A 541 5.49 12.02 -12.05
N LYS A 542 4.45 12.25 -11.24
CA LYS A 542 3.06 12.39 -11.67
C LYS A 542 2.51 13.73 -11.22
N PHE A 543 1.58 14.23 -12.01
CA PHE A 543 0.95 15.52 -11.80
C PHE A 543 -0.36 15.36 -11.02
N LEU A 544 -0.60 16.21 -10.02
CA LEU A 544 -1.86 16.28 -9.29
C LEU A 544 -2.62 17.57 -9.61
N ALA A 545 -1.96 18.72 -9.51
CA ALA A 545 -2.60 20.02 -9.72
C ALA A 545 -1.59 21.11 -10.08
N SER A 546 -2.06 22.18 -10.71
CA SER A 546 -1.25 23.38 -10.99
C SER A 546 -2.13 24.63 -10.90
N VAL A 547 -1.51 25.72 -10.48
CA VAL A 547 -2.10 27.05 -10.46
C VAL A 547 -1.02 28.08 -10.82
N SER A 548 -1.42 29.13 -11.53
CA SER A 548 -0.54 30.27 -11.78
C SER A 548 -1.24 31.57 -11.43
N ALA A 549 -0.48 32.52 -10.91
CA ALA A 549 -0.93 33.85 -10.54
C ALA A 549 0.09 34.90 -11.00
N ALA A 550 -0.40 36.07 -11.38
CA ALA A 550 0.43 37.23 -11.67
C ALA A 550 0.35 38.22 -10.50
N VAL A 551 1.46 38.90 -10.21
CA VAL A 551 1.51 40.01 -9.26
C VAL A 551 2.20 41.20 -9.90
N GLN A 552 1.68 42.39 -9.62
CA GLN A 552 2.17 43.67 -10.13
C GLN A 552 3.01 44.38 -9.07
#